data_AF-A0A924CPJ0-F1
#
_entry.id   AF-A0A924CPJ0-F1
#
_cell.length_a   1.000
_cell.length_b   1.000
_cell.length_c   1.000
_cell.angle_alpha   90.00
_cell.angle_beta   90.00
_cell.angle_gamma   90.00
#
_symmetry.space_group_name_H-M   'P 1'
#
loop_
_entity.id
_entity.type
_entity.pdbx_description
1 polymer ?
#
loop_
_entity_poly.entity_id
_entity_poly.type
_entity_poly.pdbx_seq_one_letter_code
_entity_poly.pdbx_strand_id
1 'polypeptide(L)' 'MAQILTASELTLTDLEERFPLHRSIDSSFFSEAKESLPVLSGLETIALQRVKENFLDQLQSRLLIEENSR' A
#
# COMPACT_ATOMS: atom_id res chain seq x y z
N MET A 1 -2.57 -13.83 18.29
CA MET A 1 -2.71 -12.46 18.81
C MET A 1 -2.18 -11.53 17.75
N ALA A 2 -3.02 -10.69 17.14
CA ALA A 2 -2.60 -9.79 16.05
C ALA A 2 -1.97 -8.53 16.67
N GLN A 3 -0.75 -8.20 16.23
CA GLN A 3 -0.07 -6.99 16.69
C GLN A 3 -0.58 -5.81 15.83
N ILE A 4 -1.24 -4.85 16.47
CA ILE A 4 -1.76 -3.67 15.79
C ILE A 4 -0.62 -2.67 15.64
N LEU A 5 -0.30 -2.34 14.39
CA LEU A 5 0.73 -1.36 14.04
C LEU A 5 0.08 -0.10 13.50
N THR A 6 0.40 1.05 14.10
CA THR A 6 -0.10 2.34 13.65
C THR A 6 0.76 2.83 12.49
N ALA A 7 0.20 2.85 11.28
CA ALA A 7 0.92 3.14 10.03
C ALA A 7 1.58 4.54 9.95
N SER A 8 1.22 5.47 10.84
CA SER A 8 1.76 6.83 10.87
C SER A 8 3.20 6.92 11.37
N GLU A 9 3.74 5.89 12.04
CA GLU A 9 5.06 5.92 12.69
C GLU A 9 6.02 4.84 12.19
N LEU A 10 5.67 4.13 11.11
CA LEU A 10 6.50 3.05 10.56
C LEU A 10 7.27 3.52 9.33
N THR A 11 8.59 3.56 9.46
CA THR A 11 9.47 3.66 8.29
C THR A 11 9.71 2.28 7.68
N LEU A 12 10.16 2.25 6.42
CA LEU A 12 10.57 1.01 5.74
C LEU A 12 11.68 0.30 6.52
N THR A 13 12.60 1.07 7.11
CA THR A 13 13.68 0.56 7.97
C THR A 13 13.13 -0.10 9.24
N ASP A 14 12.15 0.52 9.91
CA ASP A 14 11.51 -0.07 11.10
C ASP A 14 10.83 -1.40 10.80
N LEU A 15 10.26 -1.51 9.59
CA LEU A 15 9.62 -2.72 9.11
C LEU A 15 10.66 -3.82 8.80
N GLU A 16 11.80 -3.48 8.21
CA GLU A 16 12.90 -4.42 7.94
C GLU A 16 13.58 -4.93 9.21
N GLU A 17 13.64 -4.13 10.28
CA GLU A 17 14.19 -4.57 11.57
C GLU A 17 13.20 -5.43 12.38
N ARG A 18 11.91 -5.08 12.36
CA ARG A 18 10.88 -5.77 13.17
C ARG A 18 10.34 -7.01 12.50
N PHE A 19 10.35 -7.05 11.17
CA PHE A 19 9.90 -8.20 10.39
C PHE A 19 11.06 -8.71 9.56
N PRO A 20 11.17 -10.03 9.33
CA PRO A 20 12.18 -10.59 8.44
C PRO A 20 11.80 -10.30 6.97
N LEU A 21 11.69 -9.02 6.61
CA LEU A 21 11.43 -8.58 5.24
C LEU A 21 12.70 -8.79 4.44
N HIS A 22 12.60 -9.61 3.41
CA HIS A 22 13.70 -9.87 2.50
C HIS A 22 13.23 -9.51 1.11
N ARG A 23 14.07 -8.79 0.36
CA ARG A 23 13.78 -8.48 -1.03
C ARG A 23 13.78 -9.79 -1.82
N SER A 24 12.59 -10.27 -2.18
CA SER A 24 12.48 -11.48 -2.97
C SER A 24 12.97 -11.23 -4.38
N ILE A 25 13.94 -12.04 -4.81
CA ILE A 25 14.38 -12.18 -6.21
C ILE A 25 13.57 -13.24 -6.96
N ASP A 26 12.72 -13.99 -6.24
CA ASP A 26 11.86 -14.99 -6.84
C ASP A 26 10.66 -14.33 -7.50
N SER A 27 10.64 -14.39 -8.83
CA SER A 27 9.53 -13.93 -9.64
C SER A 27 8.20 -14.61 -9.30
N SER A 28 8.21 -15.78 -8.64
CA SER A 28 7.02 -16.55 -8.27
C SER A 28 6.54 -16.31 -6.84
N PHE A 29 7.22 -15.46 -6.07
CA PHE A 29 6.84 -15.13 -4.70
C PHE A 29 5.44 -14.49 -4.59
N PHE A 30 5.08 -13.65 -5.57
CA PHE A 30 3.72 -13.12 -5.71
C PHE A 30 2.96 -13.86 -6.82
N SER A 31 2.72 -15.16 -6.64
CA SER A 31 1.90 -15.96 -7.57
C SER A 31 0.49 -15.40 -7.70
N GLU A 32 -0.07 -14.87 -6.60
CA GLU A 32 -1.39 -14.22 -6.57
C GLU A 32 -1.47 -12.98 -7.47
N ALA A 33 -0.35 -12.28 -7.69
CA ALA A 33 -0.27 -11.17 -8.63
C ALA A 33 -0.18 -11.62 -10.10
N LYS A 34 0.13 -12.90 -10.35
CA LYS A 34 0.15 -13.52 -11.69
C LYS A 34 -1.19 -14.15 -12.06
N GLU A 35 -2.04 -14.43 -11.08
CA GLU A 35 -3.40 -14.90 -11.32
C GLU A 35 -4.26 -13.78 -11.90
N SER A 36 -5.25 -14.16 -12.72
CA SER A 36 -6.18 -13.19 -13.27
C SER A 36 -6.97 -12.56 -12.12
N LEU A 37 -6.88 -11.23 -12.00
CA LEU A 37 -7.66 -10.50 -11.00
C LEU A 37 -9.15 -10.83 -11.16
N PRO A 38 -9.89 -10.99 -10.06
CA PRO A 38 -11.31 -11.29 -10.12
C PRO A 38 -12.05 -10.18 -10.88
N VAL A 39 -13.04 -10.58 -11.67
CA VAL A 39 -13.88 -9.63 -12.40
C VAL A 39 -14.71 -8.86 -11.37
N LEU A 40 -14.50 -7.56 -11.30
CA LEU A 40 -15.24 -6.69 -10.40
C LEU A 40 -16.65 -6.44 -10.96
N SER A 41 -17.65 -6.47 -10.08
CA SER A 41 -18.96 -5.94 -10.38
C SER A 41 -18.92 -4.42 -10.59
N GLY A 42 -19.96 -3.85 -11.20
CA GLY A 42 -20.03 -2.39 -11.43
C GLY A 42 -19.95 -1.58 -10.13
N LEU A 43 -20.54 -2.09 -9.04
CA LEU A 43 -20.49 -1.44 -7.72
C LEU A 43 -19.08 -1.50 -7.11
N GLU A 44 -18.41 -2.64 -7.21
CA GLU A 44 -17.04 -2.80 -6.70
C GLU A 44 -16.06 -1.92 -7.49
N THR A 45 -16.26 -1.79 -8.80
CA THR A 45 -15.44 -0.89 -9.64
C THR A 45 -15.57 0.57 -9.19
N ILE A 46 -16.80 1.04 -8.92
CA ILE A 46 -17.05 2.40 -8.44
C ILE A 46 -16.44 2.59 -7.04
N ALA A 47 -16.58 1.61 -6.15
CA ALA A 47 -15.98 1.65 -4.82
C ALA A 47 -14.45 1.71 -4.90
N LEU A 48 -13.84 0.90 -5.76
CA LEU A 48 -12.39 0.87 -5.98
C LEU A 48 -11.88 2.20 -6.55
N GLN A 49 -12.62 2.79 -7.50
CA GLN A 49 -12.29 4.09 -8.08
C GLN A 49 -12.27 5.19 -7.02
N ARG A 50 -13.24 5.21 -6.09
CA ARG A 50 -13.25 6.16 -4.96
C ARG A 50 -12.08 5.97 -4.02
N VAL A 51 -11.73 4.72 -3.71
CA VAL A 51 -10.56 4.42 -2.86
C VAL A 51 -9.27 4.90 -3.54
N LYS A 52 -9.15 4.67 -4.84
CA LYS A 52 -8.00 5.12 -5.64
C LYS A 52 -7.89 6.64 -5.65
N GLU A 53 -8.98 7.35 -5.92
CA GLU A 53 -9.01 8.82 -5.93
C GLU A 53 -8.63 9.38 -4.55
N ASN A 54 -9.23 8.86 -3.48
CA ASN A 54 -8.90 9.28 -2.11
C ASN A 54 -7.43 9.00 -1.75
N PHE A 55 -6.87 7.87 -2.17
CA PHE A 55 -5.47 7.53 -1.93
C PHE A 55 -4.53 8.48 -2.67
N LEU A 56 -4.82 8.79 -3.94
CA LEU A 56 -4.03 9.72 -4.73
C LEU A 56 -4.10 11.14 -4.17
N ASP A 57 -5.29 11.60 -3.76
CA ASP A 57 -5.47 12.91 -3.14
C ASP A 57 -4.70 13.01 -1.81
N GLN A 58 -4.70 11.95 -1.00
CA GLN A 58 -3.90 11.89 0.23
C GLN A 58 -2.41 11.89 -0.05
N LEU A 59 -1.96 11.19 -1.10
CA LEU A 59 -0.55 11.15 -1.50
C LEU A 59 -0.09 12.52 -2.00
N GLN A 60 -0.89 13.19 -2.84
CA GLN A 60 -0.64 14.56 -3.29
C GLN A 60 -0.62 15.55 -2.14
N SER A 61 -1.57 15.42 -1.19
CA SER A 61 -1.61 16.27 0.00
C SER A 61 -0.37 16.08 0.87
N ARG A 62 0.13 14.85 1.03
CA ARG A 62 1.38 14.58 1.77
C ARG A 62 2.60 15.16 1.07
N LEU A 63 2.70 15.04 -0.25
CA LEU A 63 3.80 15.64 -1.03
C LEU A 63 3.81 17.17 -0.93
N LEU A 64 2.63 17.81 -0.94
CA LEU A 64 2.49 19.25 -0.76
C LEU A 64 2.88 19.72 0.66
N ILE A 65 2.62 18.90 1.69
CA ILE A 65 3.03 19.20 3.07
C ILE A 65 4.55 19.09 3.24
N GLU A 66 5.19 18.11 2.59
CA GLU A 66 6.65 17.96 2.62
C GLU A 66 7.40 19.07 1.87
N GLU A 67 6.88 19.54 0.72
CA GLU A 67 7.50 20.67 -0.01
C GLU A 67 7.42 22.00 0.75
N ASN A 68 6.33 22.23 1.50
CA ASN A 68 6.13 23.47 2.26
C ASN A 68 6.85 23.48 3.63
N SER A 69 7.56 22.40 3.96
CA SER A 69 8.29 22.23 5.22
C SER A 69 9.82 22.35 5.05
N ARG A 70 10.30 22.84 3.89
CA ARG A 70 11.71 23.13 3.61
C ARG A 70 12.04 24.61 3.68
#